data_AF-A0A0U3Q526-F1
#
_entry.id   AF-A0A0U3Q526-F1
#
_cell.length_a   1.000
_cell.length_b   1.000
_cell.length_c   1.000
_cell.angle_alpha   90.00
_cell.angle_beta   90.00
_cell.angle_gamma   90.00
#
_symmetry.space_group_name_H-M   'P 1'
#
loop_
_entity.id
_entity.type
_entity.pdbx_description
1 polymer ?
#
loop_
_entity_poly.entity_id
_entity_poly.type
_entity_poly.pdbx_seq_one_letter_code
_entity_poly.pdbx_strand_id
1 'polypeptide(L)'
;MSARALARFALLCVGGALAAVLAGAGQWLILLLGLAGLALAGAGLWWALAHRGLARFFGALLAIGAPIGVLVLYAVSGLWVVAVAAVAAWTTAVACARSALRRLRSPHGMRHRTARPFRRAVFIMNPRSGGGKVGQFGLVERAEALGARVILLDLDTAPDPAALAREAVSEGADLLGAAGGDGTQALVASVAAEHGLPFVVVAAGTRNHFAMDLGLDRDDPSKSLDALTDGVELRVDLGEVGGLPFVNTASFGTYAQIVQSPEYRDAKAATALEQLPDLLTGDAAAPLTARTDDEVVEAPQAVLVSNNPYARADPLGVGRRPRLDAGSLGVIAVRVESAARAAELALLGERASGITSLTSRRVVIESDDELIPVAVDGEALTLPSPVVCRVRPAALRVRVPRHRPGAPYIAPSVDWRRVVRLAFDRTPDPREKEPGAQR
;
A
#
# COMPACT_ATOMS: atom_id res chain seq x y z
N MET A 1 -10.00 -28.76 1.12
CA MET A 1 -11.19 -28.13 1.73
C MET A 1 -11.72 -27.01 0.85
N SER A 2 -13.04 -26.93 0.66
CA SER A 2 -13.68 -25.82 -0.05
C SER A 2 -13.58 -24.50 0.75
N ALA A 3 -13.75 -23.35 0.09
CA ALA A 3 -13.75 -22.05 0.77
C ALA A 3 -14.78 -21.97 1.91
N ARG A 4 -15.97 -22.58 1.71
CA ARG A 4 -17.01 -22.70 2.75
C ARG A 4 -16.59 -23.56 3.93
N ALA A 5 -15.96 -24.72 3.67
CA ALA A 5 -15.48 -25.59 4.75
C ALA A 5 -14.43 -24.88 5.62
N LEU A 6 -13.53 -24.12 5.00
CA LEU A 6 -12.54 -23.30 5.71
C LEU A 6 -13.18 -22.16 6.52
N ALA A 7 -14.23 -21.51 6.01
CA ALA A 7 -14.95 -20.47 6.75
C ALA A 7 -15.69 -21.04 7.96
N ARG A 8 -16.36 -22.18 7.82
CA ARG A 8 -17.03 -22.87 8.94
C ARG A 8 -16.02 -23.30 10.01
N PHE A 9 -14.90 -23.87 9.60
CA PHE A 9 -13.83 -24.24 10.52
C PHE A 9 -13.24 -23.02 11.24
N ALA A 10 -13.08 -21.89 10.55
CA ALA A 10 -12.66 -20.64 11.19
C ALA A 10 -13.63 -20.19 12.29
N LEU A 11 -14.96 -20.25 12.05
CA LEU A 11 -15.95 -19.91 13.08
C LEU A 11 -15.97 -20.88 14.26
N LEU A 12 -15.77 -22.19 14.01
CA LEU A 12 -15.62 -23.18 15.07
C LEU A 12 -14.40 -22.89 15.96
N CYS A 13 -13.27 -22.52 15.36
CA CYS A 13 -12.08 -22.13 16.12
C CYS A 13 -12.30 -20.85 16.94
N VAL A 14 -13.05 -19.85 16.41
CA VAL A 14 -13.44 -18.66 17.20
C VAL A 14 -14.30 -19.06 18.40
N GLY A 15 -15.31 -19.92 18.19
CA GLY A 15 -16.14 -20.44 19.27
C GLY A 15 -15.34 -21.22 20.31
N GLY A 16 -14.37 -22.03 19.88
CA GLY A 16 -13.45 -22.76 20.76
C GLY A 16 -12.54 -21.84 21.59
N ALA A 17 -12.02 -20.75 20.98
CA ALA A 17 -11.25 -19.75 21.71
C ALA A 17 -12.11 -19.05 22.78
N LEU A 18 -13.35 -18.68 22.45
CA LEU A 18 -14.27 -18.07 23.41
C LEU A 18 -14.63 -19.03 24.55
N ALA A 19 -14.92 -20.30 24.23
CA ALA A 19 -15.20 -21.33 25.22
C ALA A 19 -14.02 -21.60 26.15
N ALA A 20 -12.78 -21.60 25.63
CA ALA A 20 -11.57 -21.75 26.44
C ALA A 20 -11.42 -20.59 27.45
N VAL A 21 -11.66 -19.35 27.01
CA VAL A 21 -11.62 -18.18 27.90
C VAL A 21 -12.73 -18.23 28.95
N LEU A 22 -13.95 -18.63 28.56
CA LEU A 22 -15.09 -18.78 29.48
C LEU A 22 -14.92 -19.96 30.46
N ALA A 23 -14.21 -21.02 30.07
CA ALA A 23 -13.86 -22.10 30.99
C ALA A 23 -12.90 -21.65 32.11
N GLY A 24 -12.15 -20.56 31.88
CA GLY A 24 -11.35 -19.87 32.89
C GLY A 24 -12.12 -18.85 33.76
N ALA A 25 -13.45 -18.76 33.64
CA ALA A 25 -14.28 -17.71 34.25
C ALA A 25 -14.22 -17.61 35.79
N GLY A 26 -13.67 -18.61 36.49
CA GLY A 26 -13.38 -18.52 37.92
C GLY A 26 -12.34 -17.46 38.31
N GLN A 27 -11.58 -16.93 37.33
CA GLN A 27 -10.50 -15.96 37.53
C GLN A 27 -10.68 -14.69 36.68
N TRP A 28 -11.90 -14.16 36.60
CA TRP A 28 -12.24 -12.95 35.82
C TRP A 28 -11.37 -11.73 36.16
N LEU A 29 -10.94 -11.57 37.41
CA LEU A 29 -10.05 -10.51 37.84
C LEU A 29 -8.69 -10.57 37.13
N ILE A 30 -8.18 -11.78 36.88
CA ILE A 30 -6.88 -12.01 36.22
C ILE A 30 -6.98 -11.69 34.73
N LEU A 31 -8.14 -12.00 34.11
CA LEU A 31 -8.44 -11.61 32.73
C LEU A 31 -8.54 -10.08 32.59
N LEU A 32 -9.19 -9.40 33.55
CA LEU A 32 -9.25 -7.93 33.59
C LEU A 32 -7.86 -7.30 33.79
N LEU A 33 -7.02 -7.88 34.66
CA LEU A 33 -5.64 -7.43 34.85
C LEU A 33 -4.80 -7.66 33.60
N GLY A 34 -5.06 -8.74 32.84
CA GLY A 34 -4.48 -8.96 31.52
C GLY A 34 -4.84 -7.85 30.52
N LEU A 35 -6.12 -7.48 30.45
CA LEU A 35 -6.59 -6.36 29.61
C LEU A 35 -6.00 -5.02 30.04
N ALA A 36 -5.95 -4.76 31.36
CA ALA A 36 -5.32 -3.56 31.90
C ALA A 36 -3.82 -3.51 31.58
N GLY A 37 -3.11 -4.64 31.66
CA GLY A 37 -1.70 -4.75 31.26
C GLY A 37 -1.48 -4.48 29.77
N LEU A 38 -2.38 -4.94 28.89
CA LEU A 38 -2.34 -4.61 27.47
C LEU A 38 -2.60 -3.11 27.22
N ALA A 39 -3.53 -2.49 27.95
CA ALA A 39 -3.79 -1.05 27.86
C ALA A 39 -2.57 -0.23 28.33
N LEU A 40 -1.93 -0.64 29.44
CA LEU A 40 -0.69 -0.05 29.93
C LEU A 40 0.46 -0.21 28.92
N ALA A 41 0.56 -1.36 28.26
CA ALA A 41 1.54 -1.58 27.20
C ALA A 41 1.34 -0.60 26.04
N GLY A 42 0.08 -0.39 25.62
CA GLY A 42 -0.28 0.60 24.61
C GLY A 42 0.07 2.03 25.04
N ALA A 43 -0.28 2.42 26.26
CA ALA A 43 0.06 3.74 26.81
C ALA A 43 1.58 3.97 26.91
N GLY A 44 2.32 2.94 27.35
CA GLY A 44 3.78 2.96 27.38
C GLY A 44 4.39 3.10 25.99
N LEU A 45 3.85 2.36 25.00
CA LEU A 45 4.29 2.45 23.61
C LEU A 45 4.07 3.87 23.08
N TRP A 46 2.90 4.47 23.28
CA TRP A 46 2.71 5.87 22.92
C TRP A 46 3.72 6.80 23.58
N TRP A 47 3.91 6.68 24.90
CA TRP A 47 4.86 7.55 25.62
C TRP A 47 6.27 7.41 25.03
N ALA A 48 6.68 6.18 24.68
CA ALA A 48 7.94 5.91 23.99
C ALA A 48 8.03 6.58 22.62
N LEU A 49 6.94 6.59 21.85
CA LEU A 49 6.88 7.14 20.50
C LEU A 49 6.67 8.65 20.46
N ALA A 50 6.04 9.25 21.47
CA ALA A 50 5.64 10.66 21.51
C ALA A 50 6.59 11.56 22.31
N HIS A 51 7.56 10.99 23.04
CA HIS A 51 8.49 11.77 23.86
C HIS A 51 9.95 11.43 23.54
N ARG A 52 10.87 12.27 24.02
CA ARG A 52 12.32 12.09 23.91
C ARG A 52 12.96 11.87 25.30
N GLY A 53 14.19 11.36 25.32
CA GLY A 53 14.97 11.19 26.55
C GLY A 53 14.39 10.19 27.56
N LEU A 54 14.40 10.54 28.84
CA LEU A 54 13.97 9.64 29.93
C LEU A 54 12.49 9.25 29.85
N ALA A 55 11.64 10.18 29.40
CA ALA A 55 10.22 9.92 29.17
C ALA A 55 10.00 8.75 28.19
N ARG A 56 10.79 8.72 27.11
CA ARG A 56 10.76 7.61 26.15
C ARG A 56 11.22 6.29 26.74
N PHE A 57 12.28 6.35 27.56
CA PHE A 57 12.80 5.18 28.23
C PHE A 57 11.75 4.55 29.17
N PHE A 58 11.08 5.35 30.00
CA PHE A 58 10.02 4.85 30.89
C PHE A 58 8.80 4.34 30.11
N GLY A 59 8.43 5.01 29.02
CA GLY A 59 7.41 4.51 28.09
C GLY A 59 7.77 3.14 27.52
N ALA A 60 9.00 2.96 27.03
CA ALA A 60 9.46 1.69 26.50
C ALA A 60 9.52 0.60 27.57
N LEU A 61 9.96 0.95 28.79
CA LEU A 61 9.97 0.04 29.93
C LEU A 61 8.54 -0.42 30.28
N LEU A 62 7.56 0.48 30.25
CA LEU A 62 6.16 0.13 30.47
C LEU A 62 5.59 -0.73 29.33
N ALA A 63 5.92 -0.39 28.07
CA ALA A 63 5.50 -1.12 26.87
C ALA A 63 5.98 -2.58 26.86
N ILE A 64 7.17 -2.84 27.42
CA ILE A 64 7.78 -4.18 27.51
C ILE A 64 7.41 -4.88 28.81
N GLY A 65 7.44 -4.15 29.93
CA GLY A 65 7.21 -4.68 31.27
C GLY A 65 5.76 -5.12 31.48
N ALA A 66 4.78 -4.39 30.95
CA ALA A 66 3.37 -4.74 31.14
C ALA A 66 3.01 -6.09 30.46
N PRO A 67 3.38 -6.38 29.19
CA PRO A 67 3.19 -7.70 28.60
C PRO A 67 3.88 -8.83 29.35
N ILE A 68 5.12 -8.61 29.83
CA ILE A 68 5.85 -9.60 30.64
C ILE A 68 5.10 -9.87 31.96
N GLY A 69 4.63 -8.82 32.64
CA GLY A 69 3.82 -8.95 33.84
C GLY A 69 2.54 -9.75 33.61
N VAL A 70 1.85 -9.52 32.49
CA VAL A 70 0.66 -10.32 32.11
C VAL A 70 1.04 -11.78 31.88
N LEU A 71 2.15 -12.07 31.19
CA LEU A 71 2.61 -13.44 30.97
C LEU A 71 2.97 -14.16 32.28
N VAL A 72 3.68 -13.48 33.19
CA VAL A 72 4.02 -14.02 34.52
C VAL A 72 2.76 -14.27 35.34
N LEU A 73 1.82 -13.32 35.34
CA LEU A 73 0.53 -13.46 36.03
C LEU A 73 -0.24 -14.69 35.53
N TYR A 74 -0.30 -14.89 34.20
CA TYR A 74 -0.96 -16.05 33.60
C TYR A 74 -0.24 -17.36 33.90
N ALA A 75 1.10 -17.36 33.97
CA ALA A 75 1.89 -18.53 34.32
C ALA A 75 1.65 -18.95 35.78
N VAL A 76 1.73 -18.01 36.73
CA VAL A 76 1.54 -18.27 38.17
C VAL A 76 0.09 -18.67 38.48
N SER A 77 -0.87 -18.15 37.73
CA SER A 77 -2.30 -18.45 37.95
C SER A 77 -2.76 -19.77 37.32
N GLY A 78 -1.87 -20.49 36.61
CA GLY A 78 -2.20 -21.73 35.90
C GLY A 78 -3.01 -21.52 34.60
N LEU A 79 -3.23 -20.26 34.19
CA LEU A 79 -4.00 -19.89 32.99
C LEU A 79 -3.20 -19.94 31.69
N TRP A 80 -1.89 -20.21 31.75
CA TRP A 80 -1.04 -20.24 30.57
C TRP A 80 -1.51 -21.25 29.52
N VAL A 81 -2.05 -22.42 29.93
CA VAL A 81 -2.60 -23.42 29.01
C VAL A 81 -3.82 -22.87 28.27
N VAL A 82 -4.70 -22.16 29.00
CA VAL A 82 -5.89 -21.52 28.43
C VAL A 82 -5.50 -20.42 27.45
N ALA A 83 -4.50 -19.60 27.79
CA ALA A 83 -3.98 -18.56 26.91
C ALA A 83 -3.34 -19.14 25.65
N VAL A 84 -2.49 -20.17 25.78
CA VAL A 84 -1.87 -20.85 24.63
C VAL A 84 -2.93 -21.50 23.73
N ALA A 85 -3.92 -22.18 24.32
CA ALA A 85 -5.02 -22.79 23.58
C ALA A 85 -5.88 -21.73 22.86
N ALA A 86 -6.20 -20.62 23.51
CA ALA A 86 -6.95 -19.52 22.90
C ALA A 86 -6.17 -18.86 21.76
N VAL A 87 -4.86 -18.63 21.91
CA VAL A 87 -3.99 -18.10 20.86
C VAL A 87 -3.86 -19.08 19.69
N ALA A 88 -3.67 -20.37 19.95
CA ALA A 88 -3.62 -21.41 18.92
C ALA A 88 -4.95 -21.52 18.15
N ALA A 89 -6.08 -21.51 18.87
CA ALA A 89 -7.41 -21.52 18.25
C ALA A 89 -7.64 -20.26 17.40
N TRP A 90 -7.30 -19.08 17.92
CA TRP A 90 -7.43 -17.81 17.19
C TRP A 90 -6.55 -17.73 15.95
N THR A 91 -5.28 -18.10 16.07
CA THR A 91 -4.33 -18.13 14.93
C THR A 91 -4.80 -19.09 13.84
N THR A 92 -5.28 -20.27 14.23
CA THR A 92 -5.89 -21.24 13.31
C THR A 92 -7.14 -20.66 12.65
N ALA A 93 -8.02 -20.01 13.42
CA ALA A 93 -9.21 -19.36 12.90
C ALA A 93 -8.88 -18.31 11.83
N VAL A 94 -7.91 -17.43 12.12
CA VAL A 94 -7.44 -16.39 11.19
C VAL A 94 -6.80 -17.01 9.94
N ALA A 95 -5.99 -18.06 10.08
CA ALA A 95 -5.36 -18.75 8.96
C ALA A 95 -6.41 -19.40 8.03
N CYS A 96 -7.41 -20.05 8.61
CA CYS A 96 -8.52 -20.66 7.86
C CYS A 96 -9.41 -19.61 7.20
N ALA A 97 -9.75 -18.52 7.90
CA ALA A 97 -10.50 -17.41 7.34
C ALA A 97 -9.77 -16.74 6.16
N ARG A 98 -8.47 -16.45 6.31
CA ARG A 98 -7.63 -15.94 5.22
C ARG A 98 -7.61 -16.89 4.02
N SER A 99 -7.47 -18.19 4.28
CA SER A 99 -7.44 -19.21 3.23
C SER A 99 -8.77 -19.35 2.52
N ALA A 100 -9.89 -19.23 3.24
CA ALA A 100 -11.24 -19.22 2.67
C ALA A 100 -11.44 -18.02 1.73
N LEU A 101 -11.08 -16.82 2.20
CA LEU A 101 -11.21 -15.58 1.43
C LEU A 101 -10.29 -15.55 0.19
N ARG A 102 -9.05 -16.08 0.30
CA ARG A 102 -8.13 -16.23 -0.84
C ARG A 102 -8.72 -17.09 -1.95
N ARG A 103 -9.38 -18.21 -1.59
CA ARG A 103 -9.98 -19.13 -2.56
C ARG A 103 -11.18 -18.55 -3.30
N LEU A 104 -11.83 -17.53 -2.75
CA LEU A 104 -12.93 -16.80 -3.41
C LEU A 104 -12.44 -15.70 -4.35
N ARG A 105 -11.22 -15.21 -4.15
CA ARG A 105 -10.65 -14.08 -4.89
C ARG A 105 -9.24 -14.43 -5.32
N SER A 106 -9.11 -15.22 -6.39
CA SER A 106 -8.02 -14.96 -7.33
C SER A 106 -8.48 -13.77 -8.16
N PRO A 107 -7.87 -12.58 -8.03
CA PRO A 107 -8.18 -11.49 -8.95
C PRO A 107 -8.00 -12.03 -10.37
N HIS A 108 -9.02 -11.91 -11.21
CA HIS A 108 -8.78 -12.05 -12.64
C HIS A 108 -7.72 -11.02 -12.99
N GLY A 109 -6.62 -11.44 -13.61
CA GLY A 109 -5.56 -10.53 -14.02
C GLY A 109 -6.12 -9.36 -14.84
N MET A 110 -5.41 -8.23 -14.86
CA MET A 110 -5.79 -7.12 -15.73
C MET A 110 -5.93 -7.61 -17.18
N ARG A 111 -6.95 -7.12 -17.88
CA ARG A 111 -7.16 -7.47 -19.28
C ARG A 111 -5.94 -6.99 -20.06
N HIS A 112 -5.38 -7.88 -20.87
CA HIS A 112 -4.21 -7.59 -21.66
C HIS A 112 -4.47 -7.88 -23.14
N ARG A 113 -3.73 -7.19 -24.01
CA ARG A 113 -3.71 -7.44 -25.45
C ARG A 113 -2.28 -7.72 -25.87
N THR A 114 -2.08 -8.49 -26.94
CA THR A 114 -0.73 -8.64 -27.52
C THR A 114 -0.20 -7.27 -27.91
N ALA A 115 1.01 -6.94 -27.48
CA ALA A 115 1.58 -5.64 -27.75
C ALA A 115 2.02 -5.56 -29.23
N ARG A 116 1.82 -4.40 -29.85
CA ARG A 116 2.23 -4.17 -31.24
C ARG A 116 3.76 -4.00 -31.32
N PRO A 117 4.42 -4.38 -32.42
CA PRO A 117 5.83 -4.06 -32.63
C PRO A 117 6.07 -2.56 -32.47
N PHE A 118 7.19 -2.18 -31.84
CA PHE A 118 7.66 -0.79 -31.79
C PHE A 118 8.68 -0.57 -32.92
N ARG A 119 8.92 0.69 -33.27
CA ARG A 119 9.94 1.09 -34.26
C ARG A 119 11.05 1.93 -33.63
N ARG A 120 10.71 2.74 -32.63
CA ARG A 120 11.62 3.68 -31.95
C ARG A 120 11.30 3.68 -30.46
N ALA A 121 11.79 2.67 -29.75
CA ALA A 121 11.75 2.64 -28.30
C ALA A 121 12.86 3.50 -27.72
N VAL A 122 12.53 4.35 -26.73
CA VAL A 122 13.51 5.14 -25.99
C VAL A 122 13.36 4.87 -24.50
N PHE A 123 14.46 4.51 -23.84
CA PHE A 123 14.52 4.29 -22.39
C PHE A 123 15.32 5.37 -21.70
N ILE A 124 14.76 5.94 -20.64
CA ILE A 124 15.45 6.86 -19.75
C ILE A 124 15.86 6.09 -18.50
N MET A 125 17.16 6.02 -18.24
CA MET A 125 17.71 5.18 -17.18
C MET A 125 18.52 6.01 -16.18
N ASN A 126 18.21 5.85 -14.89
CA ASN A 126 18.97 6.44 -13.80
C ASN A 126 20.03 5.44 -13.29
N PRO A 127 21.32 5.64 -13.59
CA PRO A 127 22.36 4.68 -13.21
C PRO A 127 22.60 4.56 -11.70
N ARG A 128 22.25 5.57 -10.88
CA ARG A 128 22.43 5.53 -9.41
C ARG A 128 21.25 4.92 -8.65
N SER A 129 20.10 4.76 -9.31
CA SER A 129 18.92 4.21 -8.65
C SER A 129 19.11 2.76 -8.20
N GLY A 130 18.47 2.41 -7.07
CA GLY A 130 18.36 1.03 -6.59
C GLY A 130 19.69 0.33 -6.30
N GLY A 131 20.75 1.09 -6.00
CA GLY A 131 22.09 0.54 -5.74
C GLY A 131 22.90 0.22 -7.00
N GLY A 132 22.62 0.92 -8.12
CA GLY A 132 23.38 0.72 -9.36
C GLY A 132 22.83 -0.38 -10.27
N LYS A 133 21.56 -0.76 -10.11
CA LYS A 133 20.96 -1.89 -10.83
C LYS A 133 21.03 -1.78 -12.35
N VAL A 134 21.06 -0.56 -12.89
CA VAL A 134 21.23 -0.33 -14.33
C VAL A 134 22.54 -0.96 -14.84
N GLY A 135 23.66 -0.68 -14.18
CA GLY A 135 24.96 -1.26 -14.53
C GLY A 135 25.08 -2.72 -14.10
N GLN A 136 24.63 -3.05 -12.88
CA GLN A 136 24.73 -4.41 -12.33
C GLN A 136 24.06 -5.47 -13.22
N PHE A 137 22.94 -5.13 -13.86
CA PHE A 137 22.16 -6.04 -14.70
C PHE A 137 22.36 -5.80 -16.21
N GLY A 138 23.32 -4.95 -16.61
CA GLY A 138 23.58 -4.64 -18.03
C GLY A 138 22.34 -4.15 -18.78
N LEU A 139 21.55 -3.27 -18.15
CA LEU A 139 20.24 -2.87 -18.69
C LEU A 139 20.37 -2.05 -19.96
N VAL A 140 21.46 -1.29 -20.10
CA VAL A 140 21.74 -0.47 -21.28
C VAL A 140 21.98 -1.39 -22.48
N GLU A 141 22.97 -2.28 -22.36
CA GLU A 141 23.39 -3.19 -23.41
C GLU A 141 22.25 -4.11 -23.82
N ARG A 142 21.45 -4.59 -22.84
CA ARG A 142 20.26 -5.41 -23.11
C ARG A 142 19.18 -4.64 -23.87
N ALA A 143 18.89 -3.40 -23.48
CA ALA A 143 17.86 -2.60 -24.17
C ALA A 143 18.29 -2.27 -25.61
N GLU A 144 19.56 -1.91 -25.81
CA GLU A 144 20.14 -1.63 -27.13
C GLU A 144 20.17 -2.87 -28.03
N ALA A 145 20.55 -4.03 -27.49
CA ALA A 145 20.50 -5.30 -28.21
C ALA A 145 19.08 -5.68 -28.65
N LEU A 146 18.05 -5.19 -27.95
CA LEU A 146 16.64 -5.37 -28.30
C LEU A 146 16.11 -4.25 -29.22
N GLY A 147 16.96 -3.33 -29.68
CA GLY A 147 16.62 -2.28 -30.63
C GLY A 147 16.05 -1.00 -30.02
N ALA A 148 16.22 -0.79 -28.72
CA ALA A 148 15.85 0.47 -28.06
C ALA A 148 17.05 1.42 -27.97
N ARG A 149 16.80 2.73 -28.07
CA ARG A 149 17.78 3.76 -27.70
C ARG A 149 17.72 3.97 -26.20
N VAL A 150 18.88 4.13 -25.55
CA VAL A 150 18.96 4.43 -24.13
C VAL A 150 19.52 5.84 -23.91
N ILE A 151 18.89 6.58 -23.01
CA ILE A 151 19.35 7.86 -22.49
C ILE A 151 19.67 7.66 -21.01
N LEU A 152 20.93 7.77 -20.65
CA LEU A 152 21.34 7.75 -19.25
C LEU A 152 21.15 9.15 -18.65
N LEU A 153 20.50 9.22 -17.49
CA LEU A 153 20.43 10.45 -16.73
C LEU A 153 21.82 10.81 -16.23
N ASP A 154 22.29 11.97 -16.66
CA ASP A 154 23.51 12.57 -16.17
C ASP A 154 23.34 13.01 -14.71
N LEU A 155 24.34 12.70 -13.92
CA LEU A 155 24.35 12.84 -12.47
C LEU A 155 24.82 14.23 -12.05
N ASP A 156 25.54 14.92 -12.93
CA ASP A 156 26.12 16.23 -12.66
C ASP A 156 25.17 17.35 -13.09
N THR A 157 24.39 17.12 -14.15
CA THR A 157 23.39 18.08 -14.66
C THR A 157 21.97 17.80 -14.16
N ALA A 158 21.72 16.62 -13.58
CA ALA A 158 20.42 16.18 -13.07
C ALA A 158 19.24 16.53 -14.00
N PRO A 159 19.30 16.14 -15.30
CA PRO A 159 18.30 16.55 -16.26
C PRO A 159 16.94 15.97 -15.89
N ASP A 160 15.89 16.77 -16.09
CA ASP A 160 14.50 16.35 -15.85
C ASP A 160 14.13 15.15 -16.75
N PRO A 161 13.81 13.97 -16.19
CA PRO A 161 13.37 12.82 -16.97
C PRO A 161 12.16 13.10 -17.85
N ALA A 162 11.24 13.99 -17.43
CA ALA A 162 10.09 14.36 -18.24
C ALA A 162 10.51 15.19 -19.47
N ALA A 163 11.46 16.11 -19.34
CA ALA A 163 12.00 16.87 -20.45
C ALA A 163 12.65 15.95 -21.51
N LEU A 164 13.50 15.02 -21.08
CA LEU A 164 14.12 14.03 -21.97
C LEU A 164 13.09 13.11 -22.64
N ALA A 165 12.02 12.75 -21.93
CA ALA A 165 10.94 11.96 -22.49
C ALA A 165 10.20 12.74 -23.59
N ARG A 166 9.90 14.03 -23.37
CA ARG A 166 9.24 14.88 -24.37
C ARG A 166 10.13 15.10 -25.60
N GLU A 167 11.43 15.29 -25.40
CA GLU A 167 12.40 15.37 -26.48
C GLU A 167 12.38 14.08 -27.32
N ALA A 168 12.47 12.92 -26.68
CA ALA A 168 12.38 11.63 -27.35
C ALA A 168 11.08 11.46 -28.16
N VAL A 169 9.95 11.91 -27.61
CA VAL A 169 8.67 11.93 -28.35
C VAL A 169 8.74 12.85 -29.57
N SER A 170 9.32 14.05 -29.45
CA SER A 170 9.49 14.98 -30.56
C SER A 170 10.38 14.42 -31.68
N GLU A 171 11.34 13.56 -31.33
CA GLU A 171 12.20 12.83 -32.27
C GLU A 171 11.53 11.57 -32.87
N GLY A 172 10.29 11.30 -32.49
CA GLY A 172 9.45 10.23 -33.04
C GLY A 172 9.52 8.92 -32.28
N ALA A 173 9.81 8.92 -30.98
CA ALA A 173 9.66 7.74 -30.13
C ALA A 173 8.21 7.22 -30.16
N ASP A 174 8.02 5.92 -30.37
CA ASP A 174 6.72 5.26 -30.37
C ASP A 174 6.51 4.32 -29.16
N LEU A 175 7.52 4.24 -28.29
CA LEU A 175 7.49 3.58 -27.00
C LEU A 175 8.46 4.30 -26.06
N LEU A 176 8.01 4.60 -24.85
CA LEU A 176 8.87 5.14 -23.79
C LEU A 176 9.14 4.07 -22.73
N GLY A 177 10.31 4.10 -22.13
CA GLY A 177 10.65 3.26 -21.00
C GLY A 177 11.43 3.99 -19.93
N ALA A 178 11.33 3.53 -18.68
CA ALA A 178 12.09 4.08 -17.57
C ALA A 178 12.71 2.99 -16.70
N ALA A 179 13.99 3.13 -16.38
CA ALA A 179 14.68 2.34 -15.37
C ALA A 179 15.20 3.27 -14.26
N GLY A 180 14.58 3.22 -13.08
CA GLY A 180 14.97 4.09 -11.97
C GLY A 180 14.03 3.94 -10.78
N GLY A 181 14.11 4.87 -9.83
CA GLY A 181 13.14 5.00 -8.73
C GLY A 181 11.72 5.36 -9.19
N ASP A 182 10.76 5.29 -8.26
CA ASP A 182 9.35 5.57 -8.54
C ASP A 182 9.11 6.99 -9.11
N GLY A 183 9.88 8.00 -8.69
CA GLY A 183 9.80 9.36 -9.24
C GLY A 183 10.18 9.42 -10.73
N THR A 184 11.32 8.84 -11.11
CA THR A 184 11.71 8.75 -12.54
C THR A 184 10.67 7.98 -13.36
N GLN A 185 10.13 6.88 -12.81
CA GLN A 185 9.10 6.09 -13.47
C GLN A 185 7.82 6.91 -13.67
N ALA A 186 7.38 7.66 -12.65
CA ALA A 186 6.19 8.50 -12.68
C ALA A 186 6.30 9.61 -13.74
N LEU A 187 7.41 10.35 -13.75
CA LEU A 187 7.63 11.44 -14.70
C LEU A 187 7.58 10.98 -16.16
N VAL A 188 8.29 9.89 -16.49
CA VAL A 188 8.30 9.34 -17.86
C VAL A 188 6.95 8.72 -18.22
N ALA A 189 6.28 8.05 -17.26
CA ALA A 189 4.94 7.50 -17.47
C ALA A 189 3.90 8.60 -17.75
N SER A 190 4.00 9.74 -17.08
CA SER A 190 3.13 10.90 -17.29
C SER A 190 3.26 11.44 -18.72
N VAL A 191 4.48 11.57 -19.23
CA VAL A 191 4.73 11.96 -20.64
C VAL A 191 4.20 10.89 -21.60
N ALA A 192 4.41 9.60 -21.32
CA ALA A 192 3.85 8.53 -22.14
C ALA A 192 2.32 8.58 -22.21
N ALA A 193 1.65 8.87 -21.09
CA ALA A 193 0.20 9.02 -21.03
C ALA A 193 -0.28 10.27 -21.79
N GLU A 194 0.41 11.40 -21.64
CA GLU A 194 0.14 12.66 -22.35
C GLU A 194 0.11 12.44 -23.88
N HIS A 195 1.05 11.65 -24.40
CA HIS A 195 1.18 11.37 -25.84
C HIS A 195 0.52 10.05 -26.29
N GLY A 196 -0.18 9.34 -25.40
CA GLY A 196 -0.85 8.07 -25.74
C GLY A 196 0.09 6.93 -26.15
N LEU A 197 1.37 6.99 -25.74
CA LEU A 197 2.40 6.01 -26.05
C LEU A 197 2.40 4.84 -25.05
N PRO A 198 2.78 3.62 -25.49
CA PRO A 198 3.07 2.54 -24.58
C PRO A 198 4.30 2.86 -23.73
N PHE A 199 4.21 2.52 -22.44
CA PHE A 199 5.25 2.71 -21.44
C PHE A 199 5.78 1.37 -20.94
N VAL A 200 7.10 1.20 -20.86
CA VAL A 200 7.76 0.06 -20.22
C VAL A 200 8.45 0.53 -18.93
N VAL A 201 8.16 -0.13 -17.82
CA VAL A 201 8.85 0.14 -16.55
C VAL A 201 9.85 -0.97 -16.24
N VAL A 202 11.04 -0.60 -15.78
CA VAL A 202 12.10 -1.51 -15.34
C VAL A 202 12.36 -1.30 -13.85
N ALA A 203 12.32 -2.38 -13.07
CA ALA A 203 12.41 -2.36 -11.60
C ALA A 203 13.84 -2.08 -11.06
N ALA A 204 14.45 -0.98 -11.50
CA ALA A 204 15.81 -0.56 -11.14
C ALA A 204 15.89 0.45 -9.98
N GLY A 205 14.76 0.75 -9.32
CA GLY A 205 14.70 1.59 -8.12
C GLY A 205 14.79 0.83 -6.80
N THR A 206 14.75 1.57 -5.68
CA THR A 206 14.77 0.99 -4.33
C THR A 206 13.42 0.38 -3.95
N ARG A 207 12.31 1.10 -4.16
CA ARG A 207 10.96 0.66 -3.78
C ARG A 207 10.22 0.00 -4.95
N ASN A 208 10.15 0.68 -6.10
CA ASN A 208 9.55 0.18 -7.35
C ASN A 208 8.04 -0.12 -7.22
N HIS A 209 7.29 0.66 -6.45
CA HIS A 209 5.87 0.43 -6.20
C HIS A 209 5.07 0.17 -7.48
N PHE A 210 5.25 0.99 -8.51
CA PHE A 210 4.53 0.83 -9.77
C PHE A 210 4.89 -0.49 -10.49
N ALA A 211 6.18 -0.76 -10.67
CA ALA A 211 6.67 -2.02 -11.27
C ALA A 211 6.21 -3.26 -10.48
N MET A 212 6.18 -3.13 -9.15
CA MET A 212 5.74 -4.17 -8.24
C MET A 212 4.24 -4.44 -8.38
N ASP A 213 3.39 -3.42 -8.47
CA ASP A 213 1.95 -3.59 -8.71
C ASP A 213 1.64 -4.19 -10.10
N LEU A 214 2.54 -4.02 -11.07
CA LEU A 214 2.48 -4.68 -12.38
C LEU A 214 2.93 -6.16 -12.34
N GLY A 215 3.57 -6.58 -11.25
CA GLY A 215 4.04 -7.95 -11.06
C GLY A 215 5.35 -8.26 -11.77
N LEU A 216 6.24 -7.27 -11.89
CA LEU A 216 7.56 -7.44 -12.48
C LEU A 216 8.54 -8.10 -11.49
N ASP A 217 9.60 -8.69 -12.06
CA ASP A 217 10.66 -9.34 -11.29
C ASP A 217 11.55 -8.28 -10.63
N ARG A 218 11.57 -8.28 -9.30
CA ARG A 218 12.36 -7.35 -8.49
C ARG A 218 13.84 -7.75 -8.44
N ASP A 219 14.08 -9.05 -8.48
CA ASP A 219 15.40 -9.65 -8.27
C ASP A 219 16.17 -9.71 -9.58
N ASP A 220 15.47 -9.78 -10.71
CA ASP A 220 16.03 -9.63 -12.05
C ASP A 220 15.29 -8.56 -12.87
N PRO A 221 15.67 -7.27 -12.73
CA PRO A 221 15.06 -6.17 -13.48
C PRO A 221 15.20 -6.33 -15.00
N SER A 222 16.23 -7.04 -15.48
CA SER A 222 16.51 -7.20 -16.91
C SER A 222 15.38 -7.91 -17.67
N LYS A 223 14.63 -8.79 -16.99
CA LYS A 223 13.44 -9.45 -17.53
C LYS A 223 12.31 -8.48 -17.87
N SER A 224 12.30 -7.28 -17.30
CA SER A 224 11.32 -6.25 -17.69
C SER A 224 11.45 -5.88 -19.17
N LEU A 225 12.67 -5.98 -19.73
CA LEU A 225 12.95 -5.69 -21.14
C LEU A 225 12.44 -6.77 -22.09
N ASP A 226 12.06 -7.96 -21.61
CA ASP A 226 11.39 -8.99 -22.42
C ASP A 226 10.05 -8.50 -22.96
N ALA A 227 9.49 -7.43 -22.36
CA ALA A 227 8.33 -6.72 -22.87
C ALA A 227 8.54 -6.18 -24.31
N LEU A 228 9.78 -5.94 -24.73
CA LEU A 228 10.11 -5.46 -26.06
C LEU A 228 9.89 -6.55 -27.13
N THR A 229 10.09 -7.83 -26.80
CA THR A 229 9.97 -8.95 -27.73
C THR A 229 8.68 -9.74 -27.55
N ASP A 230 8.37 -10.20 -26.33
CA ASP A 230 7.13 -10.92 -25.97
C ASP A 230 6.32 -10.16 -24.91
N GLY A 231 5.96 -8.93 -25.28
CA GLY A 231 5.16 -8.05 -24.45
C GLY A 231 3.65 -8.22 -24.62
N VAL A 232 2.93 -7.98 -23.53
CA VAL A 232 1.49 -7.69 -23.55
C VAL A 232 1.25 -6.26 -23.09
N GLU A 233 0.27 -5.60 -23.68
CA GLU A 233 -0.18 -4.26 -23.31
C GLU A 233 -1.33 -4.35 -22.32
N LEU A 234 -1.20 -3.63 -21.21
CA LEU A 234 -2.21 -3.35 -20.20
C LEU A 234 -2.70 -1.91 -20.37
N ARG A 235 -3.96 -1.69 -20.03
CA ARG A 235 -4.48 -0.34 -19.81
C ARG A 235 -4.58 -0.13 -18.31
N VAL A 236 -3.88 0.88 -17.80
CA VAL A 236 -3.90 1.24 -16.39
C VAL A 236 -4.48 2.63 -16.23
N ASP A 237 -5.19 2.82 -15.15
CA ASP A 237 -5.69 4.12 -14.72
C ASP A 237 -4.52 4.97 -14.24
N LEU A 238 -4.72 6.29 -14.26
CA LEU A 238 -3.87 7.24 -13.56
C LEU A 238 -4.71 8.00 -12.55
N GLY A 239 -4.09 8.38 -11.43
CA GLY A 239 -4.63 9.45 -10.62
C GLY A 239 -4.29 10.80 -11.27
N GLU A 240 -5.08 11.81 -10.96
CA GLU A 240 -4.80 13.20 -11.29
C GLU A 240 -5.02 14.02 -10.02
N VAL A 241 -4.10 14.95 -9.70
CA VAL A 241 -4.17 15.86 -8.57
C VAL A 241 -3.84 17.28 -9.06
N GLY A 242 -4.79 18.20 -8.94
CA GLY A 242 -4.58 19.58 -9.44
C GLY A 242 -4.20 19.64 -10.93
N GLY A 243 -4.68 18.69 -11.74
CA GLY A 243 -4.33 18.57 -13.17
C GLY A 243 -3.04 17.79 -13.47
N LEU A 244 -2.25 17.41 -12.44
CA LEU A 244 -1.03 16.63 -12.61
C LEU A 244 -1.31 15.13 -12.47
N PRO A 245 -0.92 14.30 -13.46
CA PRO A 245 -1.08 12.86 -13.35
C PRO A 245 -0.13 12.25 -12.31
N PHE A 246 -0.58 11.18 -11.64
CA PHE A 246 0.23 10.37 -10.75
C PHE A 246 -0.06 8.88 -10.94
N VAL A 247 0.99 8.06 -10.88
CA VAL A 247 0.93 6.61 -11.06
C VAL A 247 0.71 5.88 -9.75
N ASN A 248 1.18 6.40 -8.61
CA ASN A 248 1.09 5.76 -7.30
C ASN A 248 0.14 6.53 -6.37
N THR A 249 0.57 7.69 -5.88
CA THR A 249 -0.10 8.36 -4.74
C THR A 249 0.07 9.87 -4.76
N ALA A 250 -0.94 10.57 -4.24
CA ALA A 250 -0.86 11.94 -3.75
C ALA A 250 -1.12 11.96 -2.23
N SER A 251 -0.18 12.50 -1.45
CA SER A 251 -0.27 12.58 0.01
C SER A 251 -0.45 14.02 0.47
N PHE A 252 -1.25 14.20 1.52
CA PHE A 252 -1.58 15.48 2.14
C PHE A 252 -1.34 15.43 3.66
N GLY A 253 -1.12 16.60 4.26
CA GLY A 253 -0.91 16.75 5.71
C GLY A 253 0.46 16.25 6.16
N THR A 254 0.59 15.90 7.45
CA THR A 254 1.88 15.52 8.06
C THR A 254 2.53 14.32 7.35
N TYR A 255 1.74 13.41 6.76
CA TYR A 255 2.26 12.27 6.00
C TYR A 255 3.00 12.65 4.71
N ALA A 256 2.62 13.76 4.07
CA ALA A 256 3.36 14.28 2.92
C ALA A 256 4.80 14.66 3.30
N GLN A 257 4.99 15.19 4.51
CA GLN A 257 6.29 15.55 5.06
C GLN A 257 7.13 14.32 5.47
N ILE A 258 6.48 13.24 5.94
CA ILE A 258 7.12 11.99 6.40
C ILE A 258 7.71 11.17 5.25
N VAL A 259 6.97 10.99 4.15
CA VAL A 259 7.44 10.16 3.02
C VAL A 259 8.60 10.81 2.26
N GLN A 260 8.77 12.12 2.44
CA GLN A 260 9.75 12.93 1.73
C GLN A 260 11.10 13.08 2.43
N SER A 261 11.24 12.73 3.72
CA SER A 261 12.54 12.89 4.36
C SER A 261 13.57 11.91 3.77
N PRO A 262 14.72 12.40 3.26
CA PRO A 262 15.82 11.54 2.83
C PRO A 262 16.22 10.55 3.94
N GLU A 263 16.10 10.99 5.19
CA GLU A 263 16.29 10.17 6.37
C GLU A 263 15.30 8.99 6.38
N TYR A 264 14.00 9.16 6.14
CA TYR A 264 13.04 8.04 6.11
C TYR A 264 13.21 7.13 4.88
N ARG A 265 13.71 7.67 3.76
CA ARG A 265 13.99 6.89 2.54
C ARG A 265 15.18 5.93 2.71
N ASP A 266 16.17 6.34 3.50
CA ASP A 266 17.42 5.60 3.73
C ASP A 266 17.59 5.07 5.18
N ALA A 267 16.64 5.35 6.08
CA ALA A 267 16.76 5.05 7.50
C ALA A 267 16.75 3.56 7.81
N LYS A 268 17.82 3.12 8.48
CA LYS A 268 17.74 2.01 9.43
C LYS A 268 16.68 2.33 10.48
N ALA A 269 15.93 1.33 10.94
CA ALA A 269 14.79 1.47 11.86
C ALA A 269 15.00 2.44 13.05
N ALA A 270 16.24 2.63 13.52
CA ALA A 270 16.60 3.59 14.56
C ALA A 270 16.28 5.06 14.23
N THR A 271 16.58 5.56 13.02
CA THR A 271 16.40 6.98 12.65
C THR A 271 14.93 7.36 12.47
N ALA A 272 14.11 6.43 11.93
CA ALA A 272 12.67 6.62 11.82
C ALA A 272 11.99 6.73 13.20
N LEU A 273 12.55 6.04 14.20
CA LEU A 273 12.06 6.04 15.57
C LEU A 273 12.40 7.35 16.32
N GLU A 274 13.44 8.09 15.95
CA GLU A 274 13.86 9.35 16.60
C GLU A 274 13.05 10.58 16.15
N GLN A 275 12.53 10.54 14.93
CA GLN A 275 11.70 11.61 14.35
C GLN A 275 10.20 11.44 14.65
N LEU A 276 9.77 10.25 15.05
CA LEU A 276 8.37 9.91 15.30
C LEU A 276 7.64 10.82 16.31
N PRO A 277 8.24 11.30 17.42
CA PRO A 277 7.59 12.21 18.36
C PRO A 277 7.11 13.51 17.70
N ASP A 278 8.01 14.22 17.03
CA ASP A 278 7.72 15.52 16.39
C ASP A 278 6.64 15.38 15.30
N LEU A 279 6.47 14.18 14.73
CA LEU A 279 5.46 13.86 13.73
C LEU A 279 4.09 13.50 14.32
N LEU A 280 4.07 12.99 15.57
CA LEU A 280 2.86 12.61 16.29
C LEU A 280 2.32 13.75 17.17
N THR A 281 3.17 14.69 17.57
CA THR A 281 2.86 15.79 18.48
C THR A 281 3.23 17.17 17.95
N GLY A 282 3.80 17.28 16.75
CA GLY A 282 4.17 18.56 16.16
C GLY A 282 2.99 19.47 15.88
N ASP A 283 3.27 20.77 15.74
CA ASP A 283 2.27 21.79 15.41
C ASP A 283 1.44 21.33 14.22
N ALA A 284 0.14 21.11 14.45
CA ALA A 284 -0.77 20.60 13.45
C ALA A 284 -0.73 21.53 12.24
N ALA A 285 -0.35 20.99 11.08
CA ALA A 285 -0.69 21.60 9.80
C ALA A 285 -2.20 21.95 9.81
N ALA A 286 -2.60 23.01 9.11
CA ALA A 286 -3.98 23.45 9.09
C ALA A 286 -4.95 22.27 8.89
N PRO A 287 -6.07 22.23 9.64
CA PRO A 287 -6.97 21.10 9.63
C PRO A 287 -7.45 20.84 8.20
N LEU A 288 -7.23 19.62 7.73
CA LEU A 288 -7.71 19.21 6.42
C LEU A 288 -9.18 18.80 6.50
N THR A 289 -9.86 18.82 5.36
CA THR A 289 -11.14 18.13 5.16
C THR A 289 -11.07 17.34 3.87
N ALA A 290 -11.34 16.04 3.92
CA ALA A 290 -11.34 15.18 2.75
C ALA A 290 -12.77 14.76 2.39
N ARG A 291 -13.27 15.26 1.26
CA ARG A 291 -14.60 14.93 0.74
C ARG A 291 -14.46 13.88 -0.36
N THR A 292 -15.08 12.72 -0.16
CA THR A 292 -15.21 11.65 -1.17
C THR A 292 -16.61 11.67 -1.78
N ASP A 293 -16.89 10.77 -2.73
CA ASP A 293 -18.21 10.65 -3.34
C ASP A 293 -19.29 10.24 -2.32
N ASP A 294 -18.91 9.46 -1.29
CA ASP A 294 -19.85 8.85 -0.34
C ASP A 294 -19.76 9.42 1.09
N GLU A 295 -18.59 9.95 1.49
CA GLU A 295 -18.29 10.32 2.88
C GLU A 295 -17.39 11.56 2.97
N VAL A 296 -17.56 12.34 4.04
CA VAL A 296 -16.66 13.44 4.40
C VAL A 296 -15.87 13.04 5.64
N VAL A 297 -14.54 13.16 5.56
CA VAL A 297 -13.62 12.94 6.66
C VAL A 297 -13.10 14.30 7.15
N GLU A 298 -13.57 14.68 8.33
CA GLU A 298 -13.24 15.95 8.99
C GLU A 298 -11.92 15.82 9.79
N ALA A 299 -11.06 16.84 9.67
CA ALA A 299 -9.79 16.99 10.40
C ALA A 299 -8.86 15.75 10.40
N PRO A 300 -8.63 15.04 9.27
CA PRO A 300 -7.55 14.07 9.22
C PRO A 300 -6.20 14.78 9.31
N GLN A 301 -5.27 14.22 10.09
CA GLN A 301 -3.89 14.69 10.15
C GLN A 301 -3.11 14.35 8.88
N ALA A 302 -3.53 13.29 8.20
CA ALA A 302 -2.94 12.84 6.96
C ALA A 302 -3.99 12.21 6.05
N VAL A 303 -3.87 12.47 4.74
CA VAL A 303 -4.69 11.83 3.72
C VAL A 303 -3.78 11.30 2.63
N LEU A 304 -3.89 10.02 2.32
CA LEU A 304 -3.24 9.37 1.19
C LEU A 304 -4.29 9.03 0.15
N VAL A 305 -4.16 9.65 -1.03
CA VAL A 305 -4.97 9.32 -2.21
C VAL A 305 -4.11 8.47 -3.14
N SER A 306 -4.58 7.29 -3.49
CA SER A 306 -3.86 6.29 -4.29
C SER A 306 -4.57 6.04 -5.61
N ASN A 307 -3.78 5.84 -6.68
CA ASN A 307 -4.31 5.43 -7.98
C ASN A 307 -4.68 3.94 -7.87
N ASN A 308 -5.97 3.64 -7.74
CA ASN A 308 -6.51 2.35 -7.32
C ASN A 308 -6.27 2.00 -5.84
N PRO A 309 -7.23 1.33 -5.17
CA PRO A 309 -7.12 1.03 -3.76
C PRO A 309 -6.05 -0.02 -3.47
N TYR A 310 -5.28 0.24 -2.41
CA TYR A 310 -4.43 -0.77 -1.81
C TYR A 310 -5.26 -1.94 -1.26
N ALA A 311 -4.73 -3.16 -1.34
CA ALA A 311 -5.39 -4.34 -0.77
C ALA A 311 -5.55 -4.26 0.76
N ARG A 312 -4.72 -3.44 1.40
CA ARG A 312 -4.68 -3.17 2.84
C ARG A 312 -4.47 -1.69 3.05
N ALA A 313 -5.14 -1.13 4.04
CA ALA A 313 -4.94 0.26 4.42
C ALA A 313 -3.65 0.33 5.23
N ASP A 314 -2.51 0.36 4.55
CA ASP A 314 -1.20 0.47 5.17
C ASP A 314 -0.70 1.91 5.07
N PRO A 315 -0.75 2.69 6.16
CA PRO A 315 -0.25 4.05 6.17
C PRO A 315 1.25 4.12 5.93
N LEU A 316 2.02 3.03 6.06
CA LEU A 316 3.46 3.05 5.85
C LEU A 316 3.85 2.83 4.38
N GLY A 317 2.88 2.70 3.47
CA GLY A 317 3.12 2.62 2.03
C GLY A 317 3.72 1.30 1.54
N VAL A 318 3.65 0.22 2.34
CA VAL A 318 4.09 -1.14 1.94
C VAL A 318 2.93 -1.95 1.31
N GLY A 319 1.74 -1.35 1.24
CA GLY A 319 0.59 -1.91 0.57
C GLY A 319 0.83 -2.18 -0.93
N ARG A 320 0.16 -3.19 -1.47
CA ARG A 320 0.14 -3.50 -2.91
C ARG A 320 -1.25 -3.26 -3.48
N ARG A 321 -1.30 -2.76 -4.70
CA ARG A 321 -2.56 -2.60 -5.44
C ARG A 321 -2.81 -3.86 -6.26
N PRO A 322 -3.91 -4.59 -6.00
CA PRO A 322 -4.18 -5.84 -6.71
C PRO A 322 -4.56 -5.61 -8.17
N ARG A 323 -4.99 -4.39 -8.51
CA ARG A 323 -5.39 -3.94 -9.85
C ARG A 323 -5.01 -2.48 -10.02
N LEU A 324 -4.70 -2.11 -11.26
CA LEU A 324 -4.47 -0.72 -11.67
C LEU A 324 -5.52 -0.26 -12.71
N ASP A 325 -6.62 -1.00 -12.87
CA ASP A 325 -7.68 -0.78 -13.87
C ASP A 325 -9.10 -0.79 -13.23
N ALA A 326 -9.20 -0.46 -11.94
CA ALA A 326 -10.46 -0.52 -11.19
C ALA A 326 -11.37 0.71 -11.40
N GLY A 327 -10.84 1.80 -11.97
CA GLY A 327 -11.59 3.03 -12.25
C GLY A 327 -12.01 3.81 -11.00
N SER A 328 -11.24 3.69 -9.93
CA SER A 328 -11.46 4.38 -8.64
C SER A 328 -10.13 4.70 -7.96
N LEU A 329 -10.07 5.78 -7.21
CA LEU A 329 -9.00 6.09 -6.27
C LEU A 329 -9.22 5.33 -4.96
N GLY A 330 -8.14 4.95 -4.28
CA GLY A 330 -8.18 4.55 -2.88
C GLY A 330 -7.86 5.74 -1.98
N VAL A 331 -8.58 5.90 -0.89
CA VAL A 331 -8.36 6.96 0.10
C VAL A 331 -8.05 6.32 1.45
N ILE A 332 -6.95 6.73 2.07
CA ILE A 332 -6.62 6.36 3.44
C ILE A 332 -6.46 7.66 4.21
N ALA A 333 -7.38 7.92 5.14
CA ALA A 333 -7.32 9.06 6.04
C ALA A 333 -6.91 8.59 7.43
N VAL A 334 -5.97 9.29 8.05
CA VAL A 334 -5.44 8.97 9.38
C VAL A 334 -5.74 10.10 10.34
N ARG A 335 -6.30 9.73 11.50
CA ARG A 335 -6.70 10.65 12.57
C ARG A 335 -6.24 10.12 13.92
N VAL A 336 -5.22 10.75 14.49
CA VAL A 336 -4.64 10.42 15.79
C VAL A 336 -4.90 11.56 16.77
N GLU A 337 -6.08 11.53 17.40
CA GLU A 337 -6.49 12.55 18.40
C GLU A 337 -5.92 12.30 19.80
N SER A 338 -5.33 11.13 20.05
CA SER A 338 -4.85 10.77 21.40
C SER A 338 -3.79 9.68 21.40
N ALA A 339 -3.12 9.59 22.54
CA ALA A 339 -2.19 8.52 22.90
C ALA A 339 -2.73 7.11 22.65
N ALA A 340 -3.98 6.88 23.04
CA ALA A 340 -4.63 5.59 22.89
C ALA A 340 -4.81 5.21 21.42
N ARG A 341 -5.19 6.17 20.56
CA ARG A 341 -5.37 5.90 19.12
C ARG A 341 -4.07 5.69 18.37
N ALA A 342 -2.99 6.33 18.79
CA ALA A 342 -1.68 6.10 18.20
C ALA A 342 -1.10 4.73 18.59
N ALA A 343 -1.27 4.34 19.86
CA ALA A 343 -0.94 3.00 20.32
C ALA A 343 -1.78 1.95 19.59
N GLU A 344 -3.08 2.22 19.41
CA GLU A 344 -3.97 1.39 18.61
C GLU A 344 -3.47 1.28 17.16
N LEU A 345 -3.04 2.38 16.54
CA LEU A 345 -2.45 2.40 15.20
C LEU A 345 -1.20 1.52 15.11
N ALA A 346 -0.28 1.62 16.07
CA ALA A 346 0.93 0.82 16.10
C ALA A 346 0.65 -0.68 16.34
N LEU A 347 -0.37 -1.01 17.13
CA LEU A 347 -0.71 -2.39 17.50
C LEU A 347 -1.61 -3.08 16.46
N LEU A 348 -2.61 -2.37 15.94
CA LEU A 348 -3.66 -2.91 15.08
C LEU A 348 -3.45 -2.58 13.59
N GLY A 349 -2.56 -1.63 13.28
CA GLY A 349 -2.27 -1.19 11.91
C GLY A 349 -3.55 -0.75 11.20
N GLU A 350 -3.81 -1.33 10.02
CA GLU A 350 -4.98 -1.09 9.16
C GLU A 350 -6.36 -1.21 9.82
N ARG A 351 -6.44 -1.79 11.03
CA ARG A 351 -7.68 -2.00 11.78
C ARG A 351 -7.94 -0.96 12.87
N ALA A 352 -7.01 -0.04 13.09
CA ALA A 352 -7.16 0.98 14.11
C ALA A 352 -8.34 1.90 13.78
N SER A 353 -9.11 2.28 14.80
CA SER A 353 -10.25 3.19 14.66
C SER A 353 -9.88 4.57 14.07
N GLY A 354 -8.60 4.95 14.17
CA GLY A 354 -8.04 6.17 13.58
C GLY A 354 -7.70 6.06 12.08
N ILE A 355 -7.86 4.91 11.43
CA ILE A 355 -7.70 4.77 9.98
C ILE A 355 -9.08 4.61 9.33
N THR A 356 -9.39 5.52 8.41
CA THR A 356 -10.54 5.39 7.51
C THR A 356 -10.05 5.03 6.12
N SER A 357 -10.55 3.93 5.55
CA SER A 357 -10.21 3.50 4.18
C SER A 357 -11.46 3.52 3.30
N LEU A 358 -11.40 4.33 2.23
CA LEU A 358 -12.51 4.57 1.31
C LEU A 358 -12.05 4.34 -0.13
N THR A 359 -13.03 4.25 -1.03
CA THR A 359 -12.81 4.28 -2.48
C THR A 359 -13.67 5.36 -3.07
N SER A 360 -13.12 6.17 -3.98
CA SER A 360 -13.85 7.27 -4.59
C SER A 360 -13.37 7.52 -6.02
N ARG A 361 -14.20 8.05 -6.92
CA ARG A 361 -13.73 8.52 -8.23
C ARG A 361 -13.18 9.93 -8.17
N ARG A 362 -13.68 10.73 -7.23
CA ARG A 362 -13.26 12.10 -6.97
C ARG A 362 -13.02 12.30 -5.48
N VAL A 363 -11.94 12.99 -5.14
CA VAL A 363 -11.65 13.41 -3.77
C VAL A 363 -11.34 14.89 -3.80
N VAL A 364 -11.94 15.67 -2.91
CA VAL A 364 -11.64 17.09 -2.73
C VAL A 364 -11.00 17.26 -1.37
N ILE A 365 -9.78 17.80 -1.35
CA ILE A 365 -9.05 18.12 -0.14
C ILE A 365 -9.13 19.63 0.07
N GLU A 366 -9.72 20.02 1.19
CA GLU A 366 -9.89 21.39 1.64
C GLU A 366 -8.98 21.63 2.87
N SER A 367 -8.50 22.86 3.00
CA SER A 367 -7.76 23.38 4.15
C SER A 367 -8.16 24.84 4.32
N ASP A 368 -8.07 25.34 5.54
CA ASP A 368 -8.24 26.77 5.84
C ASP A 368 -7.09 27.62 5.25
N ASP A 369 -5.94 26.99 5.01
CA ASP A 369 -4.82 27.61 4.29
C ASP A 369 -5.11 27.72 2.78
N GLU A 370 -4.70 28.83 2.16
CA GLU A 370 -4.81 29.04 0.70
C GLU A 370 -4.01 28.01 -0.11
N LEU A 371 -2.93 27.49 0.48
CA LEU A 371 -1.96 26.61 -0.16
C LEU A 371 -1.78 25.33 0.67
N ILE A 372 -1.96 24.17 0.02
CA ILE A 372 -1.82 22.86 0.64
C ILE A 372 -0.53 22.20 0.15
N PRO A 373 0.40 21.81 1.04
CA PRO A 373 1.53 20.97 0.69
C PRO A 373 1.07 19.57 0.26
N VAL A 374 1.56 19.10 -0.89
CA VAL A 374 1.21 17.81 -1.49
C VAL A 374 2.48 17.06 -1.89
N ALA A 375 2.52 15.77 -1.60
CA ALA A 375 3.54 14.87 -2.16
C ALA A 375 2.93 14.03 -3.29
N VAL A 376 3.35 14.25 -4.53
CA VAL A 376 2.84 13.54 -5.72
C VAL A 376 3.90 12.57 -6.21
N ASP A 377 3.64 11.26 -6.11
CA ASP A 377 4.58 10.17 -6.41
C ASP A 377 5.97 10.33 -5.75
N GLY A 378 6.03 11.04 -4.63
CA GLY A 378 7.24 11.33 -3.87
C GLY A 378 7.87 12.69 -4.13
N GLU A 379 7.34 13.48 -5.08
CA GLU A 379 7.79 14.86 -5.33
C GLU A 379 6.96 15.87 -4.53
N ALA A 380 7.64 16.88 -3.96
CA ALA A 380 7.02 17.90 -3.13
C ALA A 380 6.51 19.06 -3.98
N LEU A 381 5.23 19.39 -3.81
CA LEU A 381 4.55 20.47 -4.49
C LEU A 381 3.65 21.20 -3.49
N THR A 382 3.23 22.39 -3.86
CA THR A 382 2.21 23.14 -3.13
C THR A 382 1.11 23.50 -4.11
N LEU A 383 -0.14 23.17 -3.78
CA LEU A 383 -1.30 23.38 -4.64
C LEU A 383 -2.34 24.27 -3.95
N PRO A 384 -3.08 25.10 -4.70
CA PRO A 384 -4.12 25.94 -4.12
C PRO A 384 -5.30 25.10 -3.58
N SER A 385 -5.81 25.49 -2.42
CA SER A 385 -7.04 24.95 -1.83
C SER A 385 -8.27 25.45 -2.62
N PRO A 386 -9.25 24.61 -2.96
CA PRO A 386 -9.31 23.17 -2.74
C PRO A 386 -8.51 22.37 -3.78
N VAL A 387 -7.81 21.33 -3.33
CA VAL A 387 -7.10 20.39 -4.22
C VAL A 387 -8.03 19.26 -4.63
N VAL A 388 -8.26 19.11 -5.94
CA VAL A 388 -9.13 18.06 -6.48
C VAL A 388 -8.30 16.91 -7.03
N CYS A 389 -8.56 15.70 -6.53
CA CYS A 389 -8.05 14.44 -7.04
C CYS A 389 -9.12 13.70 -7.84
N ARG A 390 -8.76 13.11 -8.99
CA ARG A 390 -9.66 12.31 -9.83
C ARG A 390 -8.95 11.10 -10.42
N VAL A 391 -9.69 10.04 -10.70
CA VAL A 391 -9.19 8.92 -11.52
C VAL A 391 -9.38 9.22 -13.01
N ARG A 392 -8.37 8.89 -13.81
CA ARG A 392 -8.40 8.85 -15.28
C ARG A 392 -8.35 7.38 -15.72
N PRO A 393 -9.50 6.76 -16.02
CA PRO A 393 -9.54 5.34 -16.36
C PRO A 393 -8.77 5.01 -17.64
N ALA A 394 -8.01 3.91 -17.63
CA ALA A 394 -7.29 3.38 -18.80
C ALA A 394 -6.38 4.40 -19.53
N ALA A 395 -5.89 5.42 -18.80
CA ALA A 395 -5.15 6.55 -19.35
C ALA A 395 -3.73 6.20 -19.82
N LEU A 396 -3.07 5.23 -19.16
CA LEU A 396 -1.72 4.82 -19.51
C LEU A 396 -1.72 3.43 -20.14
N ARG A 397 -1.00 3.31 -21.26
CA ARG A 397 -0.69 2.03 -21.90
C ARG A 397 0.60 1.51 -21.32
N VAL A 398 0.56 0.36 -20.65
CA VAL A 398 1.77 -0.23 -20.06
C VAL A 398 2.09 -1.53 -20.76
N ARG A 399 3.31 -1.65 -21.28
CA ARG A 399 3.81 -2.88 -21.88
C ARG A 399 4.64 -3.64 -20.85
N VAL A 400 4.26 -4.89 -20.60
CA VAL A 400 4.90 -5.77 -19.61
C VAL A 400 5.24 -7.11 -20.25
N PRO A 401 6.23 -7.86 -19.74
CA PRO A 401 6.48 -9.22 -20.21
C PRO A 401 5.25 -10.10 -20.03
N ARG A 402 4.95 -10.94 -21.03
CA ARG A 402 3.86 -11.93 -20.94
C ARG A 402 4.05 -12.85 -19.75
N HIS A 403 5.27 -13.36 -19.60
CA HIS A 403 5.67 -14.24 -18.51
C HIS A 403 6.37 -13.42 -17.43
N ARG A 404 5.61 -13.01 -16.42
CA ARG A 404 6.13 -12.28 -15.25
C ARG A 404 5.62 -12.92 -13.95
N PRO A 405 6.31 -12.72 -12.81
CA PRO A 405 5.92 -13.31 -11.53
C PRO A 405 4.46 -13.01 -11.13
N GLY A 406 3.93 -11.86 -11.55
CA GLY A 406 2.61 -11.38 -11.18
C GLY A 406 2.64 -10.66 -9.84
N ALA A 407 1.68 -9.75 -9.62
CA ALA A 407 1.57 -9.06 -8.35
C ALA A 407 1.16 -10.08 -7.27
N PRO A 408 1.92 -10.24 -6.17
CA PRO A 408 1.55 -11.12 -5.08
C PRO A 408 0.19 -10.70 -4.55
N TYR A 409 -0.77 -11.63 -4.54
CA TYR A 409 -2.08 -11.35 -3.97
C TYR A 409 -1.97 -11.27 -2.45
N ILE A 410 -1.98 -10.05 -1.92
CA ILE A 410 -2.15 -9.83 -0.48
C ILE A 410 -3.65 -9.91 -0.19
N ALA A 411 -4.06 -11.00 0.43
CA ALA A 411 -5.44 -11.12 0.90
C ALA A 411 -5.75 -9.96 1.86
N PRO A 412 -6.91 -9.29 1.69
CA PRO A 412 -7.34 -8.23 2.59
C PRO A 412 -7.42 -8.76 4.03
N SER A 413 -7.50 -7.85 4.99
CA SER A 413 -7.78 -8.21 6.37
C SER A 413 -9.00 -9.14 6.46
N VAL A 414 -9.00 -10.05 7.44
CA VAL A 414 -10.15 -10.95 7.64
C VAL A 414 -11.36 -10.11 8.05
N ASP A 415 -12.29 -9.94 7.11
CA ASP A 415 -13.62 -9.42 7.36
C ASP A 415 -14.49 -10.57 7.87
N TRP A 416 -14.67 -10.64 9.20
CA TRP A 416 -15.46 -11.68 9.84
C TRP A 416 -16.93 -11.66 9.39
N ARG A 417 -17.51 -10.52 8.99
CA ARG A 417 -18.87 -10.47 8.44
C ARG A 417 -18.95 -11.22 7.11
N ARG A 418 -17.92 -11.12 6.28
CA ARG A 418 -17.81 -11.92 5.04
C ARG A 418 -17.54 -13.41 5.32
N VAL A 419 -16.76 -13.74 6.34
CA VAL A 419 -16.52 -15.14 6.74
C VAL A 419 -17.82 -15.79 7.24
N VAL A 420 -18.59 -15.09 8.07
CA VAL A 420 -19.91 -15.53 8.54
C VAL A 420 -20.85 -15.74 7.36
N ARG A 421 -20.99 -14.73 6.48
CA ARG A 421 -21.77 -14.87 5.24
C ARG A 421 -21.31 -16.07 4.41
N LEU A 422 -20.00 -16.27 4.21
CA LEU A 422 -19.49 -17.41 3.45
C LEU A 422 -19.79 -18.77 4.11
N ALA A 423 -19.82 -18.84 5.44
CA ALA A 423 -20.10 -20.06 6.16
C ALA A 423 -21.58 -20.48 6.08
N PHE A 424 -22.48 -19.50 6.04
CA PHE A 424 -23.94 -19.69 6.15
C PHE A 424 -24.73 -19.42 4.86
N ASP A 425 -24.26 -18.54 3.96
CA ASP A 425 -24.97 -18.21 2.71
C ASP A 425 -24.73 -19.26 1.62
N ARG A 426 -25.83 -19.72 1.01
CA ARG A 426 -25.84 -20.39 -0.30
C ARG A 426 -25.59 -19.36 -1.39
N THR A 427 -24.34 -18.96 -1.62
CA THR A 427 -24.02 -18.24 -2.87
C THR A 427 -24.08 -19.22 -4.05
N PRO A 428 -24.72 -18.87 -5.19
CA PRO A 428 -24.79 -19.77 -6.34
C PRO A 428 -23.37 -20.08 -6.85
N ASP A 429 -23.14 -21.31 -7.27
CA ASP A 429 -21.97 -21.62 -8.08
C ASP A 429 -22.06 -20.82 -9.38
N PRO A 430 -21.06 -20.01 -9.78
CA PRO A 430 -21.05 -19.34 -11.09
C PRO A 430 -21.15 -20.30 -12.29
N ARG A 431 -21.12 -21.62 -12.06
CA ARG A 431 -21.22 -22.68 -13.07
C ARG A 431 -22.61 -23.32 -13.17
N GLU A 432 -23.57 -22.98 -12.32
CA GLU A 432 -24.95 -23.44 -12.47
C GLU A 432 -25.70 -22.51 -13.45
N LYS A 433 -25.79 -22.96 -14.71
CA LYS A 433 -26.71 -22.39 -15.70
C LYS A 433 -28.13 -22.42 -15.15
N GLU A 434 -28.84 -21.29 -15.22
CA GLU A 434 -30.30 -21.27 -15.07
C GLU A 434 -30.95 -22.18 -16.12
N PRO A 435 -31.79 -23.16 -15.72
CA PRO A 435 -32.67 -23.83 -16.64
C PRO A 435 -33.93 -22.97 -16.81
N GLY A 436 -34.06 -22.35 -17.99
CA GLY A 436 -35.36 -22.01 -18.57
C GLY A 436 -35.89 -20.61 -18.28
N ALA A 437 -35.66 -19.71 -19.24
CA ALA A 437 -36.64 -18.69 -19.60
C ALA A 437 -36.70 -18.60 -21.14
N GLN A 438 -37.41 -19.56 -21.75
CA GLN A 438 -38.04 -19.37 -23.04
C GLN A 438 -39.31 -18.55 -22.82
N ARG A 439 -39.33 -17.32 -23.31
CA ARG A 439 -40.33 -16.78 -24.26
C ARG A 439 -39.97 -15.36 -24.64
#